data_AF-A0A8J7LIP9-F1
#
_entry.id   AF-A0A8J7LIP9-F1
#
_cell.length_a   1.000
_cell.length_b   1.000
_cell.length_c   1.000
_cell.angle_alpha   90.00
_cell.angle_beta   90.00
_cell.angle_gamma   90.00
#
_symmetry.space_group_name_H-M   'P 1'
#
loop_
_entity.id
_entity.type
_entity.pdbx_description
1 polymer ?
#
loop_
_entity_poly.entity_id
_entity_poly.type
_entity_poly.pdbx_seq_one_letter_code
_entity_poly.pdbx_strand_id
1 'polypeptide(L)'
;ITHFLKITRSYWSGLFHCYDVEGLPRTNNDLEQAFGVLRHHQRRCTGRKVAASSIVIRGTVQLASAIATALHCFTAQDLAQVCVQNWQQLRSDLRQHQLHRIQQLRFRRNPEAFLDTLEKLLL
;
A
#
# COMPACT_ATOMS: atom_id res chain seq x y z
N ILE A 1 -8.04 -6.47 -27.55
CA ILE A 1 -6.72 -7.17 -27.44
C ILE A 1 -5.61 -6.22 -26.98
N THR A 2 -5.44 -5.03 -27.57
CA THR A 2 -4.38 -4.06 -27.20
C THR A 2 -4.37 -3.64 -25.72
N HIS A 3 -5.55 -3.36 -25.14
CA HIS A 3 -5.67 -2.99 -23.73
C HIS A 3 -5.24 -4.14 -22.79
N PHE A 4 -5.64 -5.37 -23.11
CA PHE A 4 -5.26 -6.57 -22.36
C PHE A 4 -3.73 -6.74 -22.35
N LEU A 5 -3.09 -6.71 -23.52
CA LEU A 5 -1.63 -6.84 -23.63
C LEU A 5 -0.89 -5.73 -22.87
N LYS A 6 -1.39 -4.49 -22.90
CA LYS A 6 -0.82 -3.39 -22.13
C LYS A 6 -0.85 -3.70 -20.63
N ILE A 7 -2.03 -4.04 -20.11
CA ILE A 7 -2.22 -4.32 -18.68
C ILE A 7 -1.35 -5.52 -18.27
N THR A 8 -1.38 -6.62 -19.03
CA THR A 8 -0.55 -7.79 -18.75
C THR A 8 0.94 -7.45 -18.69
N ARG A 9 1.46 -6.64 -19.63
CA ARG A 9 2.86 -6.19 -19.59
C ARG A 9 3.18 -5.33 -18.38
N SER A 10 2.30 -4.39 -18.01
CA SER A 10 2.51 -3.53 -16.85
C SER A 10 2.57 -4.30 -15.53
N TYR A 11 1.78 -5.37 -15.40
CA TYR A 11 1.79 -6.21 -14.21
C TYR A 11 2.74 -7.41 -14.29
N TRP A 12 3.38 -7.63 -15.44
CA TRP A 12 4.16 -8.85 -15.72
C TRP A 12 5.19 -9.17 -14.63
N SER A 13 5.94 -8.16 -14.19
CA SER A 13 6.97 -8.34 -13.17
C SER A 13 6.43 -8.78 -11.81
N GLY A 14 5.14 -8.53 -11.54
CA GLY A 14 4.46 -8.91 -10.29
C GLY A 14 3.53 -10.12 -10.43
N LEU A 15 3.34 -10.64 -11.64
CA LEU A 15 2.55 -11.83 -11.87
C LEU A 15 3.38 -13.06 -11.50
N PHE A 16 2.73 -14.03 -10.85
CA PHE A 16 3.29 -15.36 -10.56
C PHE A 16 4.48 -15.43 -9.57
N HIS A 17 4.74 -14.39 -8.77
CA HIS A 17 5.71 -14.45 -7.66
C HIS A 17 5.48 -15.59 -6.66
N CYS A 18 4.28 -16.18 -6.65
CA CYS A 18 3.98 -17.36 -5.85
C CYS A 18 4.80 -18.60 -6.22
N TYR A 19 5.49 -18.61 -7.37
CA TYR A 19 6.48 -19.65 -7.70
C TYR A 19 7.88 -19.34 -7.18
N ASP A 20 8.20 -18.06 -6.95
CA ASP A 20 9.53 -17.62 -6.52
C ASP A 20 9.61 -17.50 -4.98
N VAL A 21 8.49 -17.19 -4.32
CA VAL A 21 8.43 -16.93 -2.89
C VAL A 21 7.69 -18.05 -2.17
N GLU A 22 8.44 -18.83 -1.38
CA GLU A 22 7.86 -19.87 -0.54
C GLU A 22 6.81 -19.29 0.42
N GLY A 23 5.66 -19.96 0.51
CA GLY A 23 4.54 -19.53 1.36
C GLY A 23 3.70 -18.40 0.80
N LEU A 24 4.05 -17.81 -0.36
CA LEU A 24 3.20 -16.81 -1.00
C LEU A 24 2.00 -17.51 -1.68
N PRO A 25 0.75 -17.15 -1.36
CA PRO A 25 -0.39 -17.90 -1.85
C PRO A 25 -0.55 -17.82 -3.37
N ARG A 26 -0.84 -18.98 -3.98
CA ARG A 26 -0.93 -19.13 -5.45
C ARG A 26 -2.26 -18.69 -6.03
N THR A 27 -3.33 -18.71 -5.24
CA THR A 27 -4.68 -18.37 -5.72
C THR A 27 -5.20 -17.08 -5.10
N ASN A 28 -6.13 -16.42 -5.81
CA ASN A 28 -6.81 -15.24 -5.29
C ASN A 28 -7.61 -15.55 -4.01
N ASN A 29 -8.19 -16.75 -3.91
CA ASN A 29 -8.96 -17.17 -2.73
C ASN A 29 -8.07 -17.25 -1.49
N ASP A 30 -6.83 -17.75 -1.66
CA ASP A 30 -5.88 -17.84 -0.55
C ASP A 30 -5.39 -16.44 -0.13
N LEU A 31 -5.24 -15.51 -1.08
CA LEU A 31 -4.94 -14.10 -0.80
C LEU A 31 -6.11 -13.36 -0.12
N GLU A 32 -7.36 -13.70 -0.45
CA GLU A 32 -8.55 -13.10 0.18
C GLU A 32 -8.60 -13.32 1.70
N GLN A 33 -8.05 -14.43 2.19
CA GLN A 33 -7.90 -14.65 3.64
C GLN A 33 -7.00 -13.59 4.27
N ALA A 34 -5.84 -13.30 3.67
CA ALA A 34 -4.92 -12.27 4.14
C ALA A 34 -5.55 -10.87 4.10
N PHE A 35 -6.29 -10.54 3.03
CA PHE A 35 -7.05 -9.29 2.98
C PHE A 35 -8.19 -9.25 4.00
N GLY A 36 -8.80 -10.40 4.31
CA GLY A 36 -9.79 -10.56 5.38
C GLY A 36 -9.23 -10.17 6.75
N VAL A 37 -8.05 -10.67 7.09
CA VAL A 37 -7.32 -10.32 8.33
C VAL A 37 -7.06 -8.82 8.40
N LEU A 38 -6.55 -8.21 7.32
CA LEU A 38 -6.33 -6.77 7.25
C LEU A 38 -7.64 -5.98 7.47
N ARG A 39 -8.73 -6.34 6.78
CA ARG A 39 -10.04 -5.69 6.92
C ARG A 39 -10.57 -5.82 8.34
N HIS A 40 -10.37 -6.98 8.98
CA HIS A 40 -10.76 -7.20 10.37
C HIS A 40 -10.00 -6.27 11.32
N HIS A 41 -8.67 -6.22 11.23
CA HIS A 41 -7.86 -5.31 12.04
C HIS A 41 -8.23 -3.84 11.83
N GLN A 42 -8.38 -3.41 10.57
CA GLN A 42 -8.82 -2.04 10.25
C GLN A 42 -10.16 -1.71 10.91
N ARG A 43 -11.14 -2.62 10.86
CA ARG A 43 -12.44 -2.41 11.49
C ARG A 43 -12.32 -2.28 13.01
N ARG A 44 -11.48 -3.08 13.67
CA ARG A 44 -11.25 -2.96 15.12
C ARG A 44 -10.57 -1.65 15.51
N CYS A 45 -9.59 -1.20 14.73
CA CYS A 45 -8.84 0.02 15.03
C CYS A 45 -9.61 1.30 14.67
N THR A 46 -10.40 1.31 13.59
CA THR A 46 -11.01 2.54 13.07
C THR A 46 -12.54 2.54 13.11
N GLY A 47 -13.19 1.43 13.47
CA GLY A 47 -14.65 1.28 13.46
C GLY A 47 -15.30 1.26 12.07
N ARG A 48 -14.53 1.30 10.98
CA ARG A 48 -15.08 1.46 9.62
C ARG A 48 -15.38 0.10 8.99
N LYS A 49 -16.58 -0.06 8.44
CA LYS A 49 -16.96 -1.27 7.69
C LYS A 49 -16.21 -1.38 6.37
N VAL A 50 -16.05 -0.24 5.69
CA VAL A 50 -15.41 -0.11 4.37
C VAL A 50 -13.91 0.14 4.55
N ALA A 51 -13.11 -0.46 3.67
CA ALA A 51 -11.68 -0.24 3.60
C ALA A 51 -11.36 1.26 3.51
N ALA A 52 -10.55 1.76 4.45
CA ALA A 52 -10.14 3.15 4.44
C ALA A 52 -9.21 3.44 3.25
N SER A 53 -9.23 4.69 2.77
CA SER A 53 -8.31 5.17 1.72
C SER A 53 -6.83 5.02 2.08
N SER A 54 -6.52 4.87 3.37
CA SER A 54 -5.18 4.56 3.87
C SER A 54 -4.62 3.24 3.34
N ILE A 55 -5.45 2.26 2.98
CA ILE A 55 -4.99 0.99 2.37
C ILE A 55 -4.35 1.25 1.00
N VAL A 56 -4.79 2.26 0.26
CA VAL A 56 -4.18 2.59 -1.04
C VAL A 56 -2.77 3.16 -0.86
N ILE A 57 -2.54 3.87 0.25
CA ILE A 57 -1.27 4.57 0.51
C ILE A 57 -0.29 3.67 1.28
N ARG A 58 -0.80 2.89 2.24
CA ARG A 58 -0.02 2.11 3.22
C ARG A 58 -0.33 0.63 3.14
N GLY A 59 -1.05 0.15 2.13
CA GLY A 59 -1.51 -1.23 2.03
C GLY A 59 -0.39 -2.25 2.05
N THR A 60 0.75 -1.94 1.42
CA THR A 60 1.94 -2.80 1.39
C THR A 60 2.43 -3.13 2.80
N VAL A 61 2.58 -2.11 3.65
CA VAL A 61 3.00 -2.30 5.04
C VAL A 61 1.88 -2.79 5.93
N GLN A 62 0.64 -2.33 5.72
CA GLN A 62 -0.50 -2.72 6.56
C GLN A 62 -0.86 -4.18 6.39
N LEU A 63 -0.81 -4.72 5.16
CA LEU A 63 -1.04 -6.14 4.90
C LEU A 63 0.03 -6.99 5.57
N ALA A 64 1.31 -6.66 5.35
CA ALA A 64 2.42 -7.36 5.99
C ALA A 64 2.30 -7.33 7.52
N SER A 65 2.01 -6.17 8.12
CA SER A 65 1.82 -6.05 9.57
C SER A 65 0.61 -6.84 10.08
N ALA A 66 -0.52 -6.82 9.36
CA ALA A 66 -1.71 -7.57 9.75
C ALA A 66 -1.45 -9.08 9.74
N ILE A 67 -0.77 -9.60 8.70
CA ILE A 67 -0.39 -11.01 8.63
C ILE A 67 0.62 -11.34 9.74
N ALA A 68 1.68 -10.54 9.87
CA ALA A 68 2.72 -10.79 10.87
C ALA A 68 2.15 -10.81 12.29
N THR A 69 1.24 -9.88 12.62
CA THR A 69 0.61 -9.81 13.96
C THR A 69 -0.41 -10.93 14.19
N ALA A 70 -0.97 -11.50 13.12
CA ALA A 70 -1.82 -12.68 13.23
C ALA A 70 -1.01 -13.98 13.46
N LEU A 71 0.22 -14.03 12.95
CA LEU A 71 1.12 -15.18 13.11
C LEU A 71 1.95 -15.11 14.39
N HIS A 72 2.31 -13.91 14.85
CA HIS A 72 3.23 -13.68 15.94
C HIS A 72 2.78 -12.53 16.85
N CYS A 73 2.95 -12.72 18.16
CA CYS A 73 2.81 -11.65 19.14
C CYS A 73 4.15 -10.91 19.25
N PHE A 74 4.19 -9.64 18.86
CA PHE A 74 5.38 -8.79 19.00
C PHE A 74 5.43 -8.13 20.38
N THR A 75 6.56 -8.24 21.04
CA THR A 75 6.88 -7.52 22.27
C THR A 75 7.51 -6.16 21.98
N ALA A 76 7.60 -5.29 22.99
CA ALA A 76 8.33 -4.03 22.87
C ALA A 76 9.82 -4.25 22.51
N GLN A 77 10.41 -5.33 23.02
CA GLN A 77 11.81 -5.67 22.75
C GLN A 77 12.02 -6.03 21.28
N ASP A 78 11.09 -6.77 20.67
CA ASP A 78 11.16 -7.14 19.24
C ASP A 78 11.12 -5.89 18.36
N LEU A 79 10.25 -4.93 18.69
CA LEU A 79 10.13 -3.67 17.96
C LEU A 79 11.34 -2.76 18.16
N ALA A 80 12.01 -2.84 19.32
CA ALA A 80 13.19 -2.03 19.63
C ALA A 80 14.43 -2.44 18.82
N GLN A 81 14.48 -3.67 18.28
CA GLN A 81 15.58 -4.13 17.42
C GLN A 81 15.54 -3.57 16.00
N VAL A 82 14.45 -2.87 15.62
CA VAL A 82 14.28 -2.35 14.26
C VAL A 82 15.26 -1.19 14.01
N CYS A 83 16.03 -1.30 12.93
CA CYS A 83 16.90 -0.22 12.46
C CYS A 83 16.10 1.06 12.17
N VAL A 84 16.42 2.13 12.90
CA VAL A 84 15.72 3.42 12.80
C VAL A 84 15.84 4.03 11.40
N GLN A 85 17.01 3.89 10.75
CA GLN A 85 17.25 4.40 9.40
C GLN A 85 16.32 3.71 8.38
N ASN A 86 16.22 2.38 8.43
CA ASN A 86 15.32 1.61 7.55
C ASN A 86 13.85 2.02 7.78
N TRP A 87 13.46 2.21 9.03
CA TRP A 87 12.11 2.69 9.36
C TRP A 87 11.82 4.09 8.83
N GLN A 88 12.79 5.01 8.93
CA GLN A 88 12.66 6.37 8.37
C GLN A 88 12.55 6.34 6.85
N GLN A 89 13.38 5.52 6.17
CA GLN A 89 13.33 5.37 4.73
C GLN A 89 11.96 4.86 4.26
N LEU A 90 11.46 3.77 4.86
CA LEU A 90 10.14 3.23 4.56
C LEU A 90 9.04 4.27 4.76
N ARG A 91 9.14 5.09 5.81
CA ARG A 91 8.18 6.18 6.03
C ARG A 91 8.27 7.29 4.98
N SER A 92 9.46 7.60 4.50
CA SER A 92 9.67 8.55 3.40
C SER A 92 8.97 8.06 2.13
N ASP A 93 9.17 6.79 1.77
CA ASP A 93 8.57 6.18 0.58
C ASP A 93 7.04 6.21 0.65
N LEU A 94 6.46 5.81 1.80
CA LEU A 94 5.02 5.91 2.04
C LEU A 94 4.50 7.36 1.99
N ARG A 95 5.32 8.33 2.43
CA ARG A 95 4.97 9.75 2.33
C ARG A 95 4.92 10.21 0.88
N GLN A 96 5.80 9.73 0.01
CA GLN A 96 5.73 10.05 -1.43
C GLN A 96 4.41 9.56 -2.04
N HIS A 97 4.00 8.33 -1.74
CA HIS A 97 2.69 7.82 -2.19
C HIS A 97 1.52 8.67 -1.67
N GLN A 98 1.59 9.12 -0.41
CA GLN A 98 0.59 10.03 0.16
C GLN A 98 0.55 11.37 -0.57
N LEU A 99 1.72 11.95 -0.89
CA LEU A 99 1.83 13.22 -1.60
C LEU A 99 1.23 13.14 -3.01
N HIS A 100 1.53 12.08 -3.77
CA HIS A 100 0.90 11.85 -5.07
C HIS A 100 -0.62 11.78 -4.97
N ARG A 101 -1.16 11.12 -3.95
CA ARG A 101 -2.61 11.07 -3.73
C ARG A 101 -3.19 12.45 -3.42
N ILE A 102 -2.50 13.24 -2.59
CA ILE A 102 -2.89 14.61 -2.28
C ILE A 102 -2.89 15.47 -3.55
N GLN A 103 -1.87 15.36 -4.40
CA GLN A 103 -1.79 16.08 -5.68
C GLN A 103 -2.96 15.70 -6.60
N GLN A 104 -3.26 14.40 -6.75
CA GLN A 104 -4.43 13.94 -7.52
C GLN A 104 -5.74 14.53 -6.99
N LEU A 105 -5.91 14.59 -5.66
CA LEU A 105 -7.11 15.16 -5.05
C LEU A 105 -7.19 16.68 -5.26
N ARG A 106 -6.05 17.40 -5.20
CA ARG A 106 -5.98 18.84 -5.48
C ARG A 106 -6.34 19.12 -6.93
N PHE A 107 -5.75 18.39 -7.87
CA PHE A 107 -6.06 18.50 -9.29
C PHE A 107 -7.55 18.26 -9.55
N ARG A 108 -8.13 17.19 -9.00
CA ARG A 108 -9.58 16.90 -9.14
C ARG A 108 -10.49 17.97 -8.55
N ARG A 109 -10.02 18.72 -7.55
CA ARG A 109 -10.80 19.77 -6.89
C ARG A 109 -10.80 21.07 -7.70
N ASN A 110 -9.65 21.48 -8.23
CA ASN A 110 -9.52 22.64 -9.10
C ASN A 110 -8.32 22.43 -10.05
N PRO A 111 -8.56 21.95 -11.28
CA PRO A 111 -7.51 21.69 -12.25
C PRO A 111 -6.73 22.93 -12.65
N GLU A 112 -7.41 24.05 -12.93
CA GLU A 112 -6.80 25.28 -13.43
C GLU A 112 -5.81 25.86 -12.42
N ALA A 113 -6.26 26.10 -11.18
CA ALA A 113 -5.38 26.63 -10.14
C ALA A 113 -4.20 25.70 -9.81
N PHE A 114 -4.39 24.38 -9.95
CA PHE A 114 -3.32 23.41 -9.74
C PHE A 114 -2.27 23.48 -10.85
N LEU A 115 -2.70 23.60 -12.11
CA LEU A 115 -1.80 23.75 -13.26
C LEU A 115 -1.04 25.08 -13.21
N ASP A 116 -1.70 26.20 -12.94
CA ASP A 116 -1.05 27.50 -12.75
C ASP A 116 0.04 27.46 -11.68
N THR A 117 -0.23 26.76 -10.58
CA THR A 117 0.76 26.59 -9.49
C THR A 117 1.94 25.74 -9.94
N LEU A 118 1.70 24.68 -10.71
CA LEU A 118 2.76 23.83 -11.24
C LEU A 118 3.63 24.57 -12.25
N GLU A 119 3.03 25.35 -13.15
CA GLU A 119 3.77 26.15 -14.14
C GLU A 119 4.71 27.14 -13.46
N LYS A 120 4.24 27.83 -12.41
CA LYS A 120 5.08 28.75 -11.61
C LYS A 120 6.21 28.08 -10.82
N LEU A 121 6.12 26.77 -10.55
CA LEU A 121 7.15 26.02 -9.83
C LEU A 121 8.21 25.43 -10.77
N LEU A 122 7.89 25.31 -12.06
CA LEU A 122 8.73 24.70 -13.08
C LEU A 122 9.43 25.73 -13.99
N LEU A 123 9.02 26.99 -13.92
CA LEU A 123 9.64 28.17 -14.54
C LEU A 123 10.40 28.98 -13.49
#